data_AF-A0A969S6R3-F1
#
_entry.id   AF-A0A969S6R3-F1
#
_cell.length_a   1.000
_cell.length_b   1.000
_cell.length_c   1.000
_cell.angle_alpha   90.00
_cell.angle_beta   90.00
_cell.angle_gamma   90.00
#
_symmetry.space_group_name_H-M   'P 1'
#
loop_
_entity.id
_entity.type
_entity.pdbx_description
1 polymer ?
#
loop_
_entity_poly.entity_id
_entity_poly.type
_entity_poly.pdbx_seq_one_letter_code
_entity_poly.pdbx_strand_id
1 'polypeptide(L)'
;MANSESWYIVRQPSGHCEIIPDEQRSNEGLPIEVLPIGVAKVGNPEPSTHEPSEGSDKTQWGPFASQGEAIARRVGLIRSGKCQPL
;
A
#
# COMPACT_ATOMS: atom_id res chain seq x y z
N MET A 1 0.87 -17.12 17.62
CA MET A 1 0.45 -15.73 17.89
C MET A 1 1.37 -14.79 17.15
N ALA A 2 0.83 -13.96 16.25
CA ALA A 2 1.31 -12.66 15.74
C ALA A 2 0.58 -12.40 14.41
N ASN A 3 -0.67 -11.93 14.49
CA ASN A 3 -1.36 -11.41 13.32
C ASN A 3 -0.89 -9.95 13.17
N SER A 4 0.25 -9.75 12.51
CA SER A 4 0.84 -8.43 12.32
C SER A 4 0.03 -7.68 11.27
N GLU A 5 -1.14 -7.19 11.65
CA GLU A 5 -2.05 -6.40 10.81
C GLU A 5 -1.31 -5.17 10.29
N SER A 6 -0.81 -5.28 9.07
CA SER A 6 -0.03 -4.24 8.43
C SER A 6 -0.95 -3.40 7.56
N TRP A 7 -1.02 -2.10 7.82
CA TRP A 7 -1.89 -1.17 7.10
C TRP A 7 -1.09 -0.28 6.17
N TYR A 8 -1.64 0.04 5.01
CA TYR A 8 -1.00 0.88 4.01
C TYR A 8 -1.94 1.99 3.55
N ILE A 9 -1.36 3.13 3.21
CA ILE A 9 -2.06 4.23 2.53
C ILE A 9 -1.61 4.21 1.08
N VAL A 10 -2.52 4.09 0.13
CA VAL A 10 -2.23 4.08 -1.31
C VAL A 10 -2.85 5.32 -1.95
N ARG A 11 -2.03 6.09 -2.67
CA ARG A 11 -2.52 7.22 -3.47
C ARG A 11 -3.17 6.70 -4.75
N GLN A 12 -4.45 6.97 -4.91
CA GLN A 12 -5.20 6.67 -6.12
C GLN A 12 -4.90 7.73 -7.22
N PRO A 13 -5.06 7.39 -8.51
CA PRO A 13 -4.87 8.36 -9.61
C PRO A 13 -5.87 9.52 -9.54
N SER A 14 -7.03 9.32 -8.89
CA SER A 14 -8.01 10.37 -8.58
C SER A 14 -7.51 11.38 -7.55
N GLY A 15 -6.34 11.16 -6.93
CA GLY A 15 -5.74 12.03 -5.92
C GLY A 15 -6.23 11.79 -4.49
N HIS A 16 -7.23 10.93 -4.27
CA HIS A 16 -7.60 10.45 -2.94
C HIS A 16 -6.62 9.37 -2.44
N CYS A 17 -6.58 9.18 -1.11
CA CYS A 17 -5.75 8.18 -0.47
C CYS A 17 -6.59 7.15 0.29
N GLU A 18 -6.48 5.91 -0.13
CA GLU A 18 -7.19 4.78 0.45
C GLU A 18 -6.32 4.08 1.50
N ILE A 19 -6.94 3.63 2.59
CA ILE A 19 -6.26 2.86 3.63
C ILE A 19 -6.67 1.40 3.45
N ILE A 20 -5.71 0.54 3.12
CA ILE A 20 -5.93 -0.89 2.91
C ILE A 20 -5.06 -1.73 3.87
N PRO A 21 -5.58 -2.83 4.43
CA PRO A 21 -4.75 -3.82 5.11
C PRO A 21 -3.94 -4.62 4.09
N ASP A 22 -2.79 -5.17 4.51
CA ASP A 22 -1.89 -5.96 3.66
C ASP A 22 -2.61 -7.12 2.95
N GLU A 23 -3.54 -7.77 3.65
CA GLU A 23 -4.33 -8.89 3.14
C GLU A 23 -5.15 -8.52 1.88
N GLN A 24 -5.55 -7.24 1.76
CA GLN A 24 -6.34 -6.76 0.61
C GLN A 24 -5.48 -6.30 -0.57
N ARG A 25 -4.16 -6.14 -0.39
CA ARG A 25 -3.24 -5.81 -1.49
C ARG A 25 -3.13 -6.94 -2.51
N SER A 26 -3.23 -8.19 -2.08
CA SER A 26 -3.02 -9.37 -2.94
C SER A 26 -4.29 -9.91 -3.59
N ASN A 27 -5.46 -9.33 -3.35
CA ASN A 27 -6.73 -9.82 -3.87
C ASN A 27 -7.37 -8.84 -4.86
N GLU A 28 -6.61 -8.44 -5.88
CA GLU A 28 -7.21 -7.92 -7.10
C GLU A 28 -7.55 -9.14 -7.96
N GLY A 29 -8.82 -9.57 -7.86
CA GLY A 29 -9.38 -10.58 -8.75
C GLY A 29 -9.17 -10.15 -10.19
N LEU A 30 -8.15 -10.73 -10.82
CA LEU A 30 -7.94 -10.63 -12.26
C LEU A 30 -9.22 -11.09 -12.96
N PRO A 31 -9.78 -10.35 -13.94
CA PRO A 31 -10.74 -10.95 -14.84
C PRO A 31 -10.05 -12.18 -15.47
N ILE A 32 -10.69 -13.34 -15.35
CA ILE A 32 -10.24 -14.58 -15.96
C ILE A 32 -10.33 -14.40 -17.48
N GLU A 33 -9.34 -13.76 -18.09
CA GLU A 33 -9.06 -13.83 -19.52
C GLU A 33 -7.69 -14.49 -19.69
N VAL A 34 -7.79 -15.81 -19.83
CA VAL A 34 -6.79 -16.83 -20.15
C VAL A 34 -5.61 -16.41 -21.07
N LEU A 35 -4.38 -16.84 -20.68
CA LEU A 35 -3.22 -17.37 -21.45
C LEU A 35 -1.85 -16.69 -21.16
N PRO A 36 -0.68 -17.35 -21.33
CA PRO A 36 -0.09 -18.29 -20.35
C PRO A 36 1.39 -17.97 -19.99
N ILE A 37 1.95 -18.77 -19.06
CA ILE A 37 3.39 -19.00 -18.78
C ILE A 37 4.11 -17.99 -17.85
N GLY A 38 4.19 -18.40 -16.57
CA GLY A 38 5.42 -18.58 -15.80
C GLY A 38 6.42 -17.43 -15.63
N VAL A 39 6.60 -16.96 -14.39
CA VAL A 39 7.93 -16.82 -13.75
C VAL A 39 7.81 -16.52 -12.25
N ALA A 40 8.49 -17.36 -11.45
CA ALA A 40 9.28 -17.16 -10.22
C ALA A 40 9.04 -15.91 -9.34
N LYS A 41 9.27 -15.90 -8.03
CA LYS A 41 9.67 -16.86 -7.00
C LYS A 41 9.59 -16.08 -5.68
N VAL A 42 9.13 -16.75 -4.64
CA VAL A 42 9.29 -16.35 -3.23
C VAL A 42 10.69 -15.78 -2.98
N GLY A 43 10.74 -14.51 -2.58
CA GLY A 43 11.95 -13.79 -2.19
C GLY A 43 11.75 -13.15 -0.82
N ASN A 44 12.29 -13.85 0.19
CA ASN A 44 12.72 -13.43 1.53
C ASN A 44 12.35 -12.01 2.06
N PRO A 45 11.79 -11.89 3.28
CA PRO A 45 11.58 -10.59 3.92
C PRO A 45 12.91 -10.06 4.51
N GLU A 46 13.56 -9.12 3.82
CA GLU A 46 14.59 -8.27 4.41
C GLU A 46 13.94 -6.99 4.97
N PRO A 47 14.29 -6.54 6.19
CA PRO A 47 13.77 -5.31 6.76
C PRO A 47 14.43 -4.11 6.08
N SER A 48 13.97 -3.77 4.87
CA SER A 48 14.38 -2.56 4.16
C SER A 48 13.81 -1.33 4.86
N THR A 49 14.69 -0.63 5.56
CA THR A 49 14.58 0.79 5.89
C THR A 49 14.04 1.57 4.68
N HIS A 50 12.78 1.99 4.75
CA HIS A 50 12.13 2.84 3.76
C HIS A 50 12.74 4.25 3.79
N GLU A 51 13.75 4.49 2.96
CA GLU A 51 13.98 5.82 2.40
C GLU A 51 13.16 5.93 1.10
N PRO A 52 12.25 6.91 0.96
CA PRO A 52 11.47 7.04 -0.26
C PRO A 52 12.35 7.56 -1.40
N SER A 53 12.82 6.67 -2.28
CA SER A 53 13.31 7.04 -3.60
C SER A 53 12.15 7.67 -4.41
N GLU A 54 12.19 8.99 -4.59
CA GLU A 54 11.37 9.70 -5.55
C GLU A 54 11.61 9.16 -6.96
N GLY A 55 10.55 8.74 -7.67
CA GLY A 55 10.63 8.45 -9.10
C GLY A 55 9.80 7.28 -9.64
N SER A 56 8.50 7.22 -9.34
CA SER A 56 7.44 6.66 -10.23
C SER A 56 6.11 6.68 -9.48
N ASP A 57 5.06 7.10 -10.16
CA ASP A 57 3.75 7.59 -9.69
C ASP A 57 2.86 6.60 -8.90
N LYS A 58 3.43 5.72 -8.07
CA LYS A 58 2.73 4.84 -7.14
C LYS A 58 3.15 5.16 -5.72
N THR A 59 2.65 6.27 -5.18
CA THR A 59 2.97 6.66 -3.81
C THR A 59 2.15 5.81 -2.84
N GLN A 60 2.83 4.88 -2.17
CA GLN A 60 2.29 4.12 -1.04
C GLN A 60 3.05 4.50 0.25
N TRP A 61 2.36 4.48 1.38
CA TRP A 61 2.92 4.74 2.70
C TRP A 61 2.55 3.61 3.67
N GLY A 62 3.51 3.16 4.48
CA GLY A 62 3.35 2.06 5.45
C GLY A 62 4.57 1.13 5.44
N PRO A 63 4.48 -0.06 6.08
CA PRO A 63 3.32 -0.55 6.84
C PRO A 63 3.11 0.22 8.16
N PHE A 64 1.85 0.33 8.57
CA PHE A 64 1.45 0.83 9.88
C PHE A 64 0.95 -0.33 10.74
N ALA A 65 1.26 -0.31 12.03
CA ALA A 65 0.93 -1.42 12.93
C ALA A 65 -0.56 -1.48 13.31
N SER A 66 -1.36 -0.47 12.93
CA SER A 66 -2.78 -0.38 13.24
C SER A 66 -3.50 0.59 12.30
N GLN A 67 -4.79 0.35 12.08
CA GLN A 67 -5.65 1.23 11.28
C GLN A 67 -5.65 2.68 11.79
N GLY A 68 -5.69 2.89 13.11
CA GLY A 68 -5.65 4.21 13.72
C GLY A 68 -4.39 5.01 13.38
N GLU A 69 -3.24 4.34 13.31
CA GLU A 69 -1.98 4.96 12.91
C GLU A 69 -2.00 5.35 11.42
N ALA A 70 -2.51 4.46 10.56
CA ALA A 70 -2.70 4.76 9.14
C ALA A 70 -3.64 5.95 8.93
N ILE A 71 -4.71 6.07 9.73
CA ILE A 71 -5.64 7.22 9.68
C ILE A 71 -4.92 8.51 10.05
N ALA A 72 -4.18 8.53 11.16
CA ALA A 72 -3.44 9.72 11.60
C ALA A 72 -2.42 10.17 10.53
N ARG A 73 -1.72 9.21 9.93
CA ARG A 73 -0.75 9.45 8.85
C ARG A 73 -1.45 9.97 7.58
N ARG A 74 -2.59 9.42 7.20
CA ARG A 74 -3.40 9.91 6.07
C ARG A 74 -3.83 11.36 6.28
N VAL A 75 -4.27 11.74 7.47
CA VAL A 75 -4.62 13.14 7.77
C VAL A 75 -3.40 14.05 7.61
N GLY A 76 -2.21 13.62 8.04
CA GLY A 76 -0.97 14.34 7.79
C GLY A 76 -0.70 14.55 6.29
N LEU A 77 -0.92 13.52 5.47
CA LEU A 77 -0.77 13.60 4.01
C LEU A 77 -1.78 14.55 3.36
N ILE A 78 -3.00 14.63 3.88
CA ILE A 78 -4.01 15.61 3.44
C ILE A 78 -3.53 17.03 3.73
N ARG A 79 -3.04 17.28 4.96
CA ARG A 79 -2.53 18.60 5.36
C ARG A 79 -1.30 19.03 4.55
N SER A 80 -0.49 18.08 4.07
CA SER A 80 0.65 18.35 3.20
C SER A 80 0.31 18.39 1.70
N GLY A 81 -0.96 18.25 1.31
CA GLY A 81 -1.39 18.27 -0.09
C GLY A 81 -1.04 17.01 -0.90
N LYS A 82 -0.60 15.94 -0.24
CA LYS A 82 -0.27 14.65 -0.89
C LYS A 82 -1.51 13.78 -1.16
N CYS A 83 -2.60 14.04 -0.42
CA CYS A 83 -3.88 13.35 -0.52
C CYS A 83 -5.02 14.36 -0.54
N GLN A 84 -6.06 14.10 -1.33
CA GLN A 84 -7.28 14.90 -1.32
C GLN A 84 -8.28 14.35 -0.29
N PRO A 85 -8.98 15.22 0.45
CA PRO A 85 -10.18 14.82 1.17
C PRO A 85 -11.25 14.38 0.17
N LEU A 86 -12.06 13.37 0.53
CA LEU A 86 -13.29 13.03 -0.21
C LEU A 86 -14.39 14.04 0.08
#